data_AF-B1T1T2-F1
#
_entry.id   AF-B1T1T2-F1
#
_cell.length_a   1.000
_cell.length_b   1.000
_cell.length_c   1.000
_cell.angle_alpha   90.00
_cell.angle_beta   90.00
_cell.angle_gamma   90.00
#
_symmetry.space_group_name_H-M   'P 1'
#
loop_
_entity.id
_entity.type
_entity.pdbx_description
1 polymer ?
#
loop_
_entity_poly.entity_id
_entity_poly.type
_entity_poly.pdbx_seq_one_letter_code
_entity_poly.pdbx_strand_id
1 'polypeptide(L)'
;MSMSFTAMEAATLIAPYADSRGPANVGVDEDLERYFEICDAVTGSPVEGMIYTLSSDEQFLVDGAALRGGKTRAFSLKEHPNLVFVTWREGAVR
;
A
#
# COMPACT_ATOMS: atom_id res chain seq x y z
N MET A 1 38.94 -45.12 -14.69
CA MET A 1 37.46 -45.11 -14.62
C MET A 1 37.04 -43.69 -14.31
N SER A 2 36.53 -42.95 -15.31
CA SER A 2 36.05 -41.58 -15.12
C SER A 2 34.53 -41.62 -15.01
N MET A 3 33.98 -41.23 -13.88
CA MET A 3 32.53 -41.07 -13.73
C MET A 3 32.15 -39.69 -14.28
N SER A 4 31.38 -39.68 -15.36
CA SER A 4 30.76 -38.46 -15.90
C SER A 4 29.36 -38.33 -15.30
N PHE A 5 29.18 -37.36 -14.40
CA PHE A 5 27.86 -36.94 -13.94
C PHE A 5 27.19 -36.09 -15.02
N THR A 6 25.91 -36.32 -15.28
CA THR A 6 25.16 -35.47 -16.20
C THR A 6 24.80 -34.13 -15.53
N ALA A 7 24.69 -33.05 -16.31
CA ALA A 7 24.35 -31.73 -15.77
C ALA A 7 23.02 -31.71 -14.99
N MET A 8 22.13 -32.68 -15.27
CA MET A 8 20.86 -32.85 -14.57
C MET A 8 21.03 -33.36 -13.13
N GLU A 9 22.02 -34.21 -12.86
CA GLU A 9 22.29 -34.72 -11.50
C GLU A 9 22.97 -33.67 -10.61
N ALA A 10 23.73 -32.73 -11.18
CA ALA A 10 24.29 -31.60 -10.43
C ALA A 10 23.21 -30.57 -10.03
N ALA A 11 22.11 -30.46 -10.79
CA ALA A 11 21.03 -29.52 -10.51
C ALA A 11 20.13 -29.96 -9.33
N THR A 12 20.11 -31.25 -8.98
CA THR A 12 19.25 -31.77 -7.90
C THR A 12 19.84 -31.55 -6.50
N LEU A 13 21.13 -31.19 -6.39
CA LEU A 13 21.84 -31.03 -5.11
C LEU A 13 21.98 -29.57 -4.62
N ILE A 14 21.56 -28.57 -5.41
CA ILE A 14 21.64 -27.13 -5.06
C ILE A 14 20.29 -26.41 -5.19
N ALA A 15 19.17 -27.05 -4.83
CA ALA A 15 17.90 -26.31 -4.75
C ALA A 15 16.98 -26.81 -3.64
N PRO A 16 16.96 -26.12 -2.48
CA PRO A 16 15.75 -25.99 -1.68
C PRO A 16 14.80 -24.89 -2.21
N TYR A 17 15.18 -24.16 -3.28
CA TYR A 17 14.43 -23.01 -3.78
C TYR A 17 14.34 -23.01 -5.31
N ALA A 18 13.72 -24.06 -5.88
CA ALA A 18 13.20 -23.97 -7.23
C ALA A 18 11.78 -23.39 -7.15
N ASP A 19 11.76 -22.08 -7.24
CA ASP A 19 10.64 -21.16 -7.33
C ASP A 19 9.54 -21.71 -8.26
N SER A 20 8.42 -22.18 -7.70
CA SER A 20 7.17 -22.43 -8.42
C SER A 20 6.49 -21.10 -8.77
N ARG A 21 7.24 -20.19 -9.40
CA ARG A 21 6.70 -19.01 -10.06
C ARG A 21 6.62 -19.28 -11.56
N GLY A 22 5.50 -19.88 -11.96
CA GLY A 22 4.85 -19.40 -13.18
C GLY A 22 4.61 -17.88 -13.04
N PRO A 23 4.38 -17.11 -14.11
CA PRO A 23 4.01 -15.71 -13.95
C PRO A 23 2.82 -15.72 -13.00
N ALA A 24 3.05 -15.26 -11.77
CA ALA A 24 1.96 -14.98 -10.88
C ALA A 24 1.23 -13.88 -11.63
N ASN A 25 0.13 -14.24 -12.29
CA ASN A 25 -1.03 -13.38 -12.30
C ASN A 25 -1.34 -13.20 -10.81
N VAL A 26 -0.61 -12.29 -10.17
CA VAL A 26 -1.01 -11.66 -8.94
C VAL A 26 -2.25 -10.92 -9.41
N GLY A 27 -3.37 -11.62 -9.42
CA GLY A 27 -4.68 -10.97 -9.42
C GLY A 27 -4.54 -9.96 -8.31
N VAL A 28 -4.53 -8.69 -8.69
CA VAL A 28 -4.51 -7.59 -7.73
C VAL A 28 -5.67 -7.91 -6.80
N ASP A 29 -5.33 -8.25 -5.57
CA ASP A 29 -6.25 -8.79 -4.58
C ASP A 29 -7.49 -7.89 -4.56
N GLU A 30 -8.66 -8.47 -4.85
CA GLU A 30 -9.87 -7.69 -5.16
C GLU A 30 -10.33 -6.84 -3.95
N ASP A 31 -9.74 -7.10 -2.78
CA ASP A 31 -10.06 -6.50 -1.49
C ASP A 31 -8.99 -5.52 -0.96
N LEU A 32 -8.06 -5.04 -1.81
CA LEU A 32 -7.07 -4.05 -1.36
C LEU A 32 -7.73 -2.73 -0.95
N GLU A 33 -7.46 -2.27 0.27
CA GLU A 33 -7.83 -0.94 0.76
C GLU A 33 -6.62 0.00 0.82
N ARG A 34 -6.87 1.30 0.68
CA ARG A 34 -5.86 2.36 0.81
C ARG A 34 -6.32 3.44 1.77
N TYR A 35 -5.36 4.01 2.47
CA TYR A 35 -5.53 5.15 3.37
C TYR A 35 -4.27 6.02 3.33
N PHE A 36 -4.36 7.23 3.87
CA PHE A 36 -3.22 8.12 4.06
C PHE A 36 -2.88 8.24 5.54
N GLU A 37 -1.59 8.40 5.83
CA GLU A 37 -1.06 8.61 7.17
C GLU A 37 -0.16 9.86 7.18
N ILE A 38 -0.37 10.73 8.16
CA ILE A 38 0.45 11.90 8.42
C ILE A 38 1.15 11.73 9.76
N CYS A 39 2.48 11.73 9.71
CA CYS A 39 3.33 11.70 10.88
C CYS A 39 4.24 12.93 10.91
N ASP A 40 4.58 13.36 12.12
CA ASP A 40 5.64 14.32 12.34
C ASP A 40 6.98 13.70 11.92
N ALA A 41 7.70 14.36 11.01
CA ALA A 41 8.90 13.80 10.40
C ALA A 41 10.08 13.63 11.38
N VAL A 42 10.07 14.35 12.51
CA VAL A 42 11.15 14.31 13.51
C VAL A 42 10.89 13.23 14.54
N THR A 43 9.66 13.15 15.04
CA THR A 43 9.28 12.25 16.15
C THR A 43 8.65 10.95 15.68
N GLY A 44 8.16 10.88 14.44
CA GLY A 44 7.36 9.78 13.94
C GLY A 44 5.96 9.70 14.55
N SER A 45 5.58 10.64 15.42
CA SER A 45 4.27 10.65 16.06
C SER A 45 3.16 10.98 15.05
N PRO A 46 2.00 10.31 15.13
CA PRO A 46 0.87 10.65 14.28
C PRO A 46 0.42 12.10 14.51
N VAL A 47 0.08 12.81 13.44
CA VAL A 47 -0.43 14.18 13.52
C VAL A 47 -1.94 14.15 13.75
N GLU A 48 -2.37 14.66 14.91
CA GLU A 48 -3.77 14.68 15.32
C GLU A 48 -4.48 15.98 14.95
N GLY A 49 -5.81 15.90 14.76
CA GLY A 49 -6.69 17.06 14.73
C GLY A 49 -6.65 17.92 13.47
N MET A 50 -5.81 17.58 12.47
CA MET A 50 -5.91 18.19 11.15
C MET A 50 -7.23 17.83 10.49
N ILE A 51 -7.86 18.80 9.81
CA ILE A 51 -9.08 18.56 9.05
C ILE A 51 -8.70 18.01 7.68
N TYR A 52 -9.46 17.05 7.17
CA TYR A 52 -9.22 16.46 5.87
C TYR A 52 -10.50 16.19 5.08
N THR A 53 -10.32 16.15 3.76
CA THR A 53 -11.29 15.63 2.81
C THR A 53 -10.66 14.51 1.99
N LEU A 54 -11.50 13.58 1.57
CA LEU A 54 -11.15 12.57 0.58
C LEU A 54 -12.14 12.65 -0.57
N SER A 55 -11.63 12.61 -1.79
CA SER A 55 -12.45 12.48 -2.99
C SER A 55 -11.93 11.37 -3.90
N SER A 56 -12.81 10.81 -4.72
CA SER A 56 -12.47 9.95 -5.85
C SER A 56 -13.29 10.41 -7.04
N ASP A 57 -12.64 10.59 -8.18
CA ASP A 57 -13.31 10.96 -9.44
C ASP A 57 -14.27 12.15 -9.28
N GLU A 58 -13.76 13.21 -8.62
CA GLU A 58 -14.47 14.46 -8.31
C GLU A 58 -15.62 14.36 -7.29
N GLN A 59 -15.90 13.17 -6.77
CA GLN A 59 -16.90 12.97 -5.71
C GLN A 59 -16.26 12.93 -4.33
N PHE A 60 -16.79 13.70 -3.38
CA PHE A 60 -16.37 13.63 -1.98
C PHE A 60 -16.83 12.32 -1.32
N LEU A 61 -15.88 11.59 -0.74
CA LEU A 61 -16.10 10.41 0.10
C LEU A 61 -16.10 10.78 1.58
N VAL A 62 -15.28 11.77 1.94
CA VAL A 62 -15.20 12.36 3.28
C VAL A 62 -15.08 13.87 3.11
N ASP A 63 -15.89 14.63 3.84
CA ASP A 63 -15.85 16.09 3.83
C ASP A 63 -15.66 16.64 5.25
N GLY A 64 -14.53 17.31 5.49
CA GLY A 64 -14.26 18.04 6.73
C GLY A 64 -14.10 17.19 7.99
N ALA A 65 -13.56 15.97 7.90
CA ALA A 65 -13.32 15.11 9.07
C ALA A 65 -11.99 15.46 9.76
N ALA A 66 -11.90 15.26 11.08
CA ALA A 66 -10.63 15.37 11.79
C ALA A 66 -9.82 14.06 11.68
N LEU A 67 -8.53 14.17 11.38
CA LEU A 67 -7.59 13.06 11.46
C LEU A 67 -7.50 12.53 12.89
N ARG A 68 -7.56 11.21 13.03
CA ARG A 68 -7.39 10.48 14.28
C ARG A 68 -6.31 9.43 14.11
N GLY A 69 -5.35 9.36 15.03
CA GLY A 69 -4.20 8.46 14.89
C GLY A 69 -3.35 8.79 13.69
N GLY A 70 -3.39 10.04 13.19
CA GLY A 70 -2.71 10.46 11.97
C GLY A 70 -3.25 9.85 10.68
N LYS A 71 -4.37 9.11 10.72
CA LYS A 71 -4.85 8.29 9.59
C LYS A 71 -6.20 8.73 9.07
N THR A 72 -6.37 8.61 7.76
CA THR A 72 -7.68 8.73 7.12
C THR A 72 -8.48 7.43 7.27
N ARG A 73 -9.77 7.49 6.93
CA ARG A 73 -10.53 6.27 6.64
C ARG A 73 -9.90 5.51 5.46
N ALA A 74 -9.97 4.19 5.50
CA ALA A 74 -9.57 3.32 4.39
C ALA A 74 -10.71 3.14 3.39
N PHE A 75 -10.35 3.02 2.11
CA PHE A 75 -11.26 2.82 0.98
C PHE A 75 -10.69 1.81 -0.01
N SER A 76 -11.57 1.04 -0.66
CA SER A 76 -11.15 0.06 -1.67
C SER A 76 -10.42 0.73 -2.83
N LEU A 77 -9.24 0.20 -3.18
CA LEU A 77 -8.46 0.57 -4.36
C LEU A 77 -9.26 0.29 -5.65
N LYS A 78 -10.06 -0.78 -5.67
CA LYS A 78 -10.87 -1.15 -6.83
C LYS A 78 -12.02 -0.18 -7.06
N GLU A 79 -12.72 0.21 -5.99
CA GLU A 79 -13.87 1.12 -6.07
C GLU A 79 -13.45 2.58 -6.27
N HIS A 80 -12.34 2.98 -5.64
CA HIS A 80 -11.85 4.35 -5.66
C HIS A 80 -10.39 4.38 -6.12
N PRO A 81 -10.10 4.13 -7.41
CA PRO A 81 -8.74 4.04 -7.93
C PRO A 81 -7.97 5.36 -7.82
N ASN A 82 -8.66 6.49 -7.83
CA ASN A 82 -8.10 7.83 -7.84
C ASN A 82 -8.42 8.62 -6.56
N LEU A 83 -8.02 8.09 -5.40
CA LEU A 83 -8.17 8.79 -4.13
C LEU A 83 -7.30 10.06 -4.07
N VAL A 84 -7.96 11.19 -3.89
CA VAL A 84 -7.33 12.50 -3.65
C VAL A 84 -7.50 12.85 -2.18
N PHE A 85 -6.40 13.25 -1.55
CA PHE A 85 -6.33 13.62 -0.16
C PHE A 85 -5.95 15.09 -0.01
N VAL A 86 -6.79 15.86 0.68
CA VAL A 86 -6.52 17.25 1.03
C VAL A 86 -6.67 17.41 2.53
N THR A 87 -5.72 18.09 3.16
CA THR A 87 -5.76 18.34 4.60
C THR A 87 -5.27 19.74 4.93
N TRP A 88 -5.78 20.29 6.03
CA TRP A 88 -5.42 21.60 6.53
C TRP A 88 -5.57 21.67 8.06
N ARG A 89 -5.01 22.71 8.65
CA ARG A 89 -5.29 23.08 10.05
C ARG A 89 -6.39 24.12 10.07
N GLU A 90 -7.30 24.01 11.02
CA GLU A 90 -8.30 25.04 11.27
C GLU A 90 -7.60 26.39 11.55
N GLY A 91 -8.09 27.48 10.94
CA GLY A 91 -7.46 28.79 11.02
C GLY A 91 -6.22 29.00 10.14
N ALA A 92 -5.84 28.04 9.29
CA ALA A 92 -4.73 28.19 8.33
C ALA A 92 -5.12 28.95 7.03
N VAL A 93 -6.39 29.34 6.88
CA VAL A 93 -6.86 30.15 5.75
C VAL A 93 -6.57 31.62 6.08
N ARG A 94 -5.67 32.24 5.31
CA ARG A 94 -5.40 33.68 5.32
C ARG A 94 -5.75 34.27 3.96
#